data_AF-A0A1G8TQS5-F1
#
_entry.id   AF-A0A1G8TQS5-F1
#
_cell.length_a   1.000
_cell.length_b   1.000
_cell.length_c   1.000
_cell.angle_alpha   90.00
_cell.angle_beta   90.00
_cell.angle_gamma   90.00
#
_symmetry.space_group_name_H-M   'P 1'
#
loop_
_entity.id
_entity.type
_entity.pdbx_description
1 polymer ?
#
loop_
_entity_poly.entity_id
_entity_poly.type
_entity_poly.pdbx_seq_one_letter_code
_entity_poly.pdbx_strand_id
1 'polypeptide(L)'
;MHFTRRLERDNRRGSYIATVVAIVAGCTFATTTNAVAGPAVPTAQNSVLGVSVDPSGWIHYSNVLANSLDLQAAVNTTESGKKGTNGACVFSSASTADTKSAGYSEETAYNPKTCQMIVRSGGLTAAGAAKLEALTPKTSGAAQVSRQVGAPAVRSTKVAVPSTKPATTAALGTYSAFEKASYVDPAIVTITSVTTNLFWQATGGRVVNPSGNAVPYAFSWDGWSSSGVSFKWSGSPTTQLQSFDTFHNTDFEKVVVGLLGVAGYAACGWNGSAANFYLAPWVNGIASGYYNWGHSNSVSGGCSDLVHFRENHGGGSSS
;
A
#
# COMPACT_ATOMS: atom_id res chain seq x y z
N MET A 1 -41.07 -41.03 12.81
CA MET A 1 -41.09 -39.84 11.93
C MET A 1 -39.64 -39.37 11.81
N HIS A 2 -38.79 -39.90 10.93
CA HIS A 2 -38.78 -39.79 9.46
C HIS A 2 -39.10 -38.40 8.93
N PHE A 3 -38.06 -37.61 8.60
CA PHE A 3 -37.78 -37.23 7.21
C PHE A 3 -36.29 -36.86 7.03
N THR A 4 -35.71 -37.46 6.00
CA THR A 4 -34.36 -37.28 5.45
C THR A 4 -34.53 -36.65 4.06
N ARG A 5 -33.65 -35.70 3.67
CA ARG A 5 -33.18 -35.34 2.29
C ARG A 5 -32.35 -34.04 2.40
N ARG A 6 -31.04 -33.94 2.08
CA ARG A 6 -30.24 -34.23 0.84
C ARG A 6 -30.78 -33.40 -0.34
N LEU A 7 -30.06 -32.51 -1.05
CA LEU A 7 -28.77 -32.54 -1.79
C LEU A 7 -28.50 -31.07 -2.25
N GLU A 8 -27.31 -30.47 -2.25
CA GLU A 8 -26.04 -30.72 -3.00
C GLU A 8 -25.87 -29.79 -4.24
N ARG A 9 -24.58 -29.45 -4.54
CA ARG A 9 -23.97 -28.84 -5.74
C ARG A 9 -23.69 -27.33 -5.73
N ASP A 10 -22.52 -26.80 -6.13
CA ASP A 10 -21.29 -27.30 -6.77
C ASP A 10 -20.14 -26.34 -6.38
N ASN A 11 -18.97 -26.77 -5.87
CA ASN A 11 -17.82 -27.37 -6.55
C ASN A 11 -17.17 -26.53 -7.68
N ARG A 12 -16.21 -25.65 -7.33
CA ARG A 12 -14.97 -25.40 -8.11
C ARG A 12 -13.81 -25.03 -7.18
N ARG A 13 -13.20 -26.03 -6.55
CA ARG A 13 -11.84 -25.91 -6.00
C ARG A 13 -10.85 -26.16 -7.15
N GLY A 14 -10.27 -25.09 -7.68
CA GLY A 14 -9.05 -25.16 -8.48
C GLY A 14 -7.88 -25.39 -7.53
N SER A 15 -7.52 -26.66 -7.31
CA SER A 15 -6.37 -27.05 -6.51
C SER A 15 -5.12 -26.91 -7.38
N TYR A 16 -4.39 -25.80 -7.26
CA TYR A 16 -3.03 -25.71 -7.78
C TYR A 16 -2.10 -26.30 -6.73
N ILE A 17 -1.68 -27.54 -6.97
CA ILE A 17 -0.61 -28.20 -6.24
C ILE A 17 0.69 -27.47 -6.63
N ALA A 18 1.18 -26.58 -5.77
CA ALA A 18 2.56 -26.12 -5.85
C ALA A 18 3.45 -27.26 -5.34
N THR A 19 4.01 -28.03 -6.26
CA THR A 19 5.01 -29.04 -5.96
C THR A 19 6.29 -28.34 -5.48
N VAL A 20 6.50 -28.28 -4.16
CA VAL A 20 7.78 -27.89 -3.57
C VAL A 20 8.74 -29.05 -3.74
N VAL A 21 9.63 -28.96 -4.73
CA VAL A 21 10.75 -29.89 -4.88
C VAL A 21 11.79 -29.54 -3.81
N ALA A 22 11.81 -30.31 -2.72
CA ALA A 22 12.87 -30.24 -1.73
C ALA A 22 14.15 -30.88 -2.31
N ILE A 23 15.14 -30.06 -2.65
CA ILE A 23 16.50 -30.55 -2.94
C ILE A 23 17.16 -30.82 -1.59
N VAL A 24 17.12 -32.08 -1.15
CA VAL A 24 17.93 -32.56 -0.02
C VAL A 24 19.35 -32.79 -0.54
N ALA A 25 20.20 -31.77 -0.44
CA ALA A 25 21.64 -31.95 -0.60
C ALA A 25 22.19 -32.51 0.72
N GLY A 26 22.54 -33.81 0.72
CA GLY A 26 23.19 -34.46 1.84
C GLY A 26 24.60 -33.92 2.07
N CYS A 27 24.85 -33.32 3.23
CA CYS A 27 26.20 -33.04 3.70
C CYS A 27 26.82 -34.31 4.29
N THR A 28 27.79 -34.90 3.59
CA THR A 28 28.75 -35.84 4.17
C THR A 28 29.83 -35.06 4.91
N PHE A 29 29.96 -35.28 6.22
CA PHE A 29 31.07 -34.76 7.02
C PHE A 29 32.33 -35.57 6.70
N ALA A 30 33.28 -34.95 5.99
CA ALA A 30 34.66 -35.44 5.90
C ALA A 30 35.53 -34.61 6.85
N THR A 31 35.97 -35.23 7.95
CA THR A 31 37.02 -34.67 8.81
C THR A 31 38.38 -34.83 8.13
N THR A 32 38.93 -33.73 7.63
CA THR A 32 40.35 -33.63 7.30
C THR A 32 40.96 -32.44 8.03
N THR A 33 41.89 -32.73 8.93
CA THR A 33 42.76 -31.75 9.58
C THR A 33 43.83 -31.30 8.58
N ASN A 34 43.78 -30.04 8.15
CA ASN A 34 44.91 -29.32 7.56
C ASN A 34 44.77 -27.82 7.88
N ALA A 35 45.85 -27.23 8.42
CA ALA A 35 45.94 -25.82 8.77
C ALA A 35 46.26 -24.97 7.52
N VAL A 36 45.35 -24.05 7.13
CA VAL A 36 45.59 -23.02 6.11
C VAL A 36 44.66 -21.83 6.36
N ALA A 37 45.21 -20.60 6.30
CA ALA A 37 44.62 -19.27 6.19
C ALA A 37 43.23 -19.01 6.83
N GLY A 38 43.17 -18.00 7.72
CA GLY A 38 41.92 -17.52 8.31
C GLY A 38 40.83 -17.32 7.24
N PRO A 39 39.57 -17.73 7.50
CA PRO A 39 38.54 -17.72 6.50
C PRO A 39 38.37 -16.29 5.99
N ALA A 40 38.61 -16.09 4.70
CA ALA A 40 37.99 -14.98 4.00
C ALA A 40 36.50 -15.06 4.32
N VAL A 41 35.95 -14.00 4.92
CA VAL A 41 34.51 -13.84 5.10
C VAL A 41 33.90 -14.11 3.73
N PRO A 42 33.11 -15.18 3.53
CA PRO A 42 32.44 -15.36 2.28
C PRO A 42 31.50 -14.15 2.15
N THR A 43 31.78 -13.27 1.20
CA THR A 43 30.78 -12.37 0.64
C THR A 43 29.78 -13.24 -0.13
N ALA A 44 29.05 -14.09 0.60
CA ALA A 44 27.85 -14.69 0.09
C ALA A 44 26.91 -13.51 -0.17
N GLN A 45 26.78 -13.13 -1.45
CA GLN A 45 25.60 -12.42 -1.90
C GLN A 45 24.41 -13.34 -1.57
N ASN A 46 23.87 -13.15 -0.37
CA ASN A 46 22.64 -13.76 0.08
C ASN A 46 21.50 -13.15 -0.74
N SER A 47 21.38 -13.57 -2.00
CA SER A 47 20.34 -13.10 -2.90
C SER A 47 19.02 -13.77 -2.50
N VAL A 48 18.23 -13.04 -1.72
CA VAL A 48 16.80 -13.26 -1.62
C VAL A 48 16.19 -13.05 -3.02
N LEU A 49 15.25 -13.89 -3.45
CA LEU A 49 14.60 -13.69 -4.75
C LEU A 49 14.01 -12.27 -4.80
N GLY A 50 14.37 -11.49 -5.82
CA GLY A 50 13.87 -10.14 -5.97
C GLY A 50 14.60 -9.07 -5.16
N VAL A 51 15.57 -9.43 -4.32
CA VAL A 51 16.25 -8.51 -3.40
C VAL A 51 17.77 -8.70 -3.44
N SER A 52 18.52 -7.60 -3.51
CA SER A 52 19.96 -7.59 -3.31
C SER A 52 20.37 -6.52 -2.31
N VAL A 53 21.44 -6.77 -1.55
CA VAL A 53 22.00 -5.80 -0.60
C VAL A 53 23.40 -5.43 -1.04
N ASP A 54 23.65 -4.13 -1.20
CA ASP A 54 24.98 -3.64 -1.56
C ASP A 54 25.84 -3.30 -0.34
N PRO A 55 27.18 -3.11 -0.50
CA PRO A 55 28.08 -2.80 0.62
C PRO A 55 27.77 -1.49 1.35
N SER A 56 27.01 -0.58 0.75
CA SER A 56 26.58 0.67 1.38
C SER A 56 25.29 0.52 2.21
N GLY A 57 24.74 -0.70 2.25
CA GLY A 57 23.55 -1.05 3.03
C GLY A 57 22.24 -0.70 2.34
N TRP A 58 22.26 -0.43 1.02
CA TRP A 58 21.03 -0.33 0.25
C TRP A 58 20.51 -1.73 -0.10
N ILE A 59 19.22 -1.89 0.11
CA ILE A 59 18.41 -3.03 -0.28
C ILE A 59 17.74 -2.64 -1.60
N HIS A 60 18.00 -3.37 -2.68
CA HIS A 60 17.46 -3.11 -4.02
C HIS A 60 16.43 -4.16 -4.39
N TYR A 61 15.29 -3.73 -4.95
CA TYR A 61 14.22 -4.61 -5.39
C TYR A 61 14.28 -4.77 -6.91
N SER A 62 14.56 -5.98 -7.40
CA SER A 62 14.67 -6.25 -8.84
C SER A 62 13.32 -6.46 -9.51
N ASN A 63 12.30 -6.78 -8.72
CA ASN A 63 10.99 -7.23 -9.17
C ASN A 63 9.90 -6.16 -8.99
N VAL A 64 10.22 -4.91 -9.30
CA VAL A 64 9.30 -3.78 -9.16
C VAL A 64 8.30 -3.73 -10.30
N LEU A 65 7.02 -3.64 -9.94
CA LEU A 65 5.90 -3.54 -10.88
C LEU A 65 5.99 -2.28 -11.74
N ALA A 66 6.52 -1.16 -11.21
CA ALA A 66 6.75 0.11 -11.89
C ALA A 66 7.57 -0.02 -13.19
N ASN A 67 8.49 -0.99 -13.28
CA ASN A 67 9.26 -1.25 -14.51
C ASN A 67 8.40 -1.86 -15.62
N SER A 68 7.25 -2.41 -15.26
CA SER A 68 6.34 -3.12 -16.15
C SER A 68 5.01 -2.40 -16.35
N LEU A 69 4.77 -1.33 -15.60
CA LEU A 69 3.70 -0.37 -15.82
C LEU A 69 4.27 0.66 -16.79
N ASP A 70 3.60 0.85 -17.92
CA ASP A 70 3.97 1.85 -18.91
C ASP A 70 3.74 3.27 -18.34
N LEU A 71 4.66 3.73 -17.50
CA LEU A 71 4.58 4.99 -16.77
C LEU A 71 5.04 6.16 -17.65
N GLN A 72 4.19 7.18 -17.78
CA GLN A 72 4.53 8.41 -18.46
C GLN A 72 5.44 9.29 -17.61
N ALA A 73 6.46 9.86 -18.25
CA ALA A 73 7.44 10.72 -17.60
C ALA A 73 8.04 10.09 -16.33
N ALA A 74 8.36 8.79 -16.39
CA ALA A 74 8.85 8.05 -15.25
C ALA A 74 10.17 8.65 -14.74
N VAL A 75 10.26 8.88 -13.43
CA VAL A 75 11.43 9.43 -12.75
C VAL A 75 11.77 8.59 -11.53
N ASN A 76 13.06 8.53 -11.19
CA ASN A 76 13.53 7.98 -9.92
C ASN A 76 13.87 9.14 -8.99
N THR A 77 13.30 9.15 -7.80
CA THR A 77 13.52 10.19 -6.78
C THR A 77 14.01 9.55 -5.49
N THR A 78 15.00 10.18 -4.85
CA THR A 78 15.40 9.79 -3.49
C THR A 78 14.53 10.52 -2.48
N GLU A 79 13.80 9.76 -1.67
CA GLU A 79 13.01 10.28 -0.55
C GLU A 79 13.75 10.01 0.76
N SER A 80 13.68 10.98 1.68
CA SER A 80 14.29 10.88 3.01
C SER A 80 13.20 10.83 4.08
N GLY A 81 13.16 9.74 4.81
CA GLY A 81 12.35 9.55 5.99
C GLY A 81 13.06 10.00 7.26
N LYS A 82 12.43 9.72 8.41
CA LYS A 82 12.99 9.98 9.73
C LYS A 82 12.96 8.70 10.57
N LYS A 83 13.98 8.49 11.39
CA LYS A 83 13.92 7.43 12.42
C LYS A 83 12.90 7.81 13.49
N GLY A 84 11.91 6.95 13.68
CA GLY A 84 10.97 6.98 14.78
C GLY A 84 11.63 6.56 16.10
N THR A 85 10.89 6.72 17.19
CA THR A 85 11.36 6.39 18.55
C THR A 85 11.60 4.90 18.77
N ASN A 86 10.98 4.05 17.96
CA ASN A 86 11.18 2.60 17.91
C ASN A 86 12.28 2.18 16.91
N GLY A 87 13.01 3.13 16.32
CA GLY A 87 14.05 2.87 15.33
C GLY A 87 13.56 2.68 13.89
N ALA A 88 12.24 2.59 13.68
CA ALA A 88 11.61 2.46 12.37
C ALA A 88 11.84 3.68 11.48
N CYS A 89 11.97 3.49 10.17
CA CYS A 89 11.93 4.60 9.23
C CYS A 89 10.47 4.98 8.95
N VAL A 90 10.16 6.27 9.17
CA VAL A 90 8.85 6.87 8.90
C VAL A 90 8.98 7.72 7.64
N PHE A 91 8.13 7.45 6.66
CA PHE A 91 8.04 8.23 5.43
C PHE A 91 6.68 8.91 5.34
N SER A 92 6.68 10.08 4.70
CA SER A 92 5.46 10.84 4.46
C SER A 92 5.63 11.60 3.16
N SER A 93 4.69 11.40 2.23
CA SER A 93 4.61 12.16 0.99
C SER A 93 3.33 12.99 0.99
N ALA A 94 3.39 14.11 0.27
CA ALA A 94 2.23 14.93 0.00
C ALA A 94 2.39 15.55 -1.38
N SER A 95 1.44 15.30 -2.28
CA SER A 95 1.33 16.12 -3.48
C SER A 95 0.80 17.50 -3.10
N THR A 96 1.52 18.51 -3.56
CA THR A 96 1.09 19.92 -3.46
C THR A 96 0.47 20.43 -4.75
N ALA A 97 0.42 19.59 -5.80
CA ALA A 97 -0.07 19.95 -7.12
C ALA A 97 -1.47 19.36 -7.36
N ASP A 98 -2.43 20.25 -7.54
CA ASP A 98 -3.79 19.91 -7.94
C ASP A 98 -3.76 19.11 -9.26
N THR A 99 -4.20 17.85 -9.23
CA THR A 99 -4.20 16.98 -10.42
C THR A 99 -5.59 16.44 -10.75
N LYS A 100 -5.69 15.88 -11.96
CA LYS A 100 -6.73 14.94 -12.38
C LYS A 100 -6.14 13.62 -12.89
N SER A 101 -4.82 13.52 -12.95
CA SER A 101 -4.12 12.40 -13.58
C SER A 101 -3.86 11.29 -12.58
N ALA A 102 -4.10 10.05 -13.01
CA ALA A 102 -3.68 8.88 -12.28
C ALA A 102 -2.15 8.75 -12.28
N GLY A 103 -1.60 8.20 -11.21
CA GLY A 103 -0.18 8.01 -11.06
C GLY A 103 0.13 6.84 -10.15
N TYR A 104 1.37 6.37 -10.29
CA TYR A 104 1.87 5.22 -9.57
C TYR A 104 3.29 5.51 -9.10
N SER A 105 3.62 5.04 -7.91
CA SER A 105 4.98 5.04 -7.41
C SER A 105 5.30 3.72 -6.70
N GLU A 106 6.55 3.30 -6.80
CA GLU A 106 7.03 2.11 -6.11
C GLU A 106 8.48 2.31 -5.67
N GLU A 107 8.74 1.88 -4.44
CA GLU A 107 10.07 1.81 -3.88
C GLU A 107 10.90 0.77 -4.66
N THR A 108 12.03 1.22 -5.21
CA THR A 108 12.99 0.38 -5.95
C THR A 108 14.26 0.09 -5.16
N ALA A 109 14.54 0.89 -4.12
CA ALA A 109 15.58 0.59 -3.15
C ALA A 109 15.32 1.29 -1.82
N TYR A 110 15.87 0.76 -0.72
CA TYR A 110 15.76 1.31 0.62
C TYR A 110 17.04 1.13 1.44
N ASN A 111 17.36 2.12 2.27
CA ASN A 111 18.48 2.09 3.18
C ASN A 111 18.00 2.33 4.63
N PRO A 112 17.90 1.27 5.46
CA PRO A 112 17.42 1.38 6.84
C PRO A 112 18.37 2.17 7.75
N LYS A 113 19.65 2.28 7.38
CA LYS A 113 20.64 3.05 8.15
C LYS A 113 20.38 4.55 8.03
N THR A 114 20.13 5.03 6.81
CA THR A 114 19.91 6.46 6.51
C THR A 114 18.43 6.86 6.47
N CYS A 115 17.50 5.89 6.53
CA CYS A 115 16.07 6.10 6.25
C CYS A 115 15.84 6.80 4.92
N GLN A 116 16.50 6.31 3.87
CA GLN A 116 16.29 6.80 2.52
C GLN A 116 15.69 5.70 1.65
N MET A 117 14.88 6.09 0.68
CA MET A 117 14.38 5.19 -0.34
C MET A 117 14.51 5.82 -1.72
N ILE A 118 14.70 5.00 -2.74
CA ILE A 118 14.59 5.39 -4.15
C ILE A 118 13.22 4.94 -4.61
N VAL A 119 12.42 5.88 -5.09
CA VAL A 119 11.06 5.65 -5.58
C VAL A 119 11.05 5.90 -7.08
N ARG A 120 10.50 4.96 -7.85
CA ARG A 120 10.18 5.16 -9.26
C ARG A 120 8.72 5.59 -9.37
N SER A 121 8.46 6.77 -9.91
CA SER A 121 7.12 7.33 -10.04
C SER A 121 6.84 7.84 -11.46
N GLY A 122 5.56 7.93 -11.82
CA GLY A 122 5.13 8.50 -13.11
C GLY A 122 3.62 8.49 -13.28
N GLY A 123 3.14 9.12 -14.35
CA GLY A 123 1.72 9.12 -14.72
C GLY A 123 1.29 7.75 -15.22
N LEU A 124 0.12 7.28 -14.80
CA LEU A 124 -0.38 5.96 -15.15
C LEU A 124 -1.15 6.01 -16.49
N THR A 125 -0.70 5.24 -17.48
CA THR A 125 -1.45 5.04 -18.73
C THR A 125 -2.68 4.17 -18.51
N ALA A 126 -3.64 4.20 -19.44
CA ALA A 126 -4.80 3.29 -19.40
C ALA A 126 -4.38 1.80 -19.39
N ALA A 127 -3.33 1.44 -20.12
CA ALA A 127 -2.78 0.08 -20.12
C ALA A 127 -2.14 -0.27 -18.76
N GLY A 128 -1.38 0.65 -18.17
CA GLY A 128 -0.86 0.51 -16.82
C GLY A 128 -1.97 0.33 -15.77
N ALA A 129 -3.03 1.14 -15.85
CA ALA A 129 -4.18 1.04 -14.96
C ALA A 129 -4.88 -0.33 -15.08
N ALA A 130 -5.13 -0.82 -16.30
CA ALA A 130 -5.73 -2.13 -16.51
C ALA A 130 -4.86 -3.27 -15.95
N LYS A 131 -3.54 -3.17 -16.10
CA LYS A 131 -2.60 -4.14 -15.52
C LYS A 131 -2.60 -4.12 -14.01
N LEU A 132 -2.64 -2.93 -13.40
CA LEU A 132 -2.70 -2.78 -11.95
C LEU A 132 -4.01 -3.31 -11.36
N GLU A 133 -5.14 -3.10 -12.05
CA GLU A 133 -6.44 -3.65 -11.68
C GLU A 133 -6.41 -5.18 -11.71
N ALA A 134 -5.83 -5.78 -12.75
CA ALA A 134 -5.70 -7.23 -12.87
C ALA A 134 -4.82 -7.87 -11.77
N LEU A 135 -3.91 -7.11 -11.19
CA LEU A 135 -3.02 -7.53 -10.10
C LEU A 135 -3.54 -7.15 -8.71
N THR A 136 -4.60 -6.33 -8.64
CA THR A 136 -5.13 -5.88 -7.36
C THR A 136 -5.75 -7.06 -6.63
N PRO A 137 -5.30 -7.38 -5.40
CA PRO A 137 -5.88 -8.46 -4.63
C PRO A 137 -7.37 -8.25 -4.45
N LYS A 138 -8.16 -9.33 -4.61
CA LYS A 138 -9.56 -9.31 -4.21
C LYS A 138 -9.63 -9.03 -2.71
N THR A 139 -10.42 -8.05 -2.34
CA THR A 139 -10.53 -7.53 -0.97
C THR A 139 -10.81 -8.64 0.04
N SER A 140 -10.09 -8.64 1.16
CA SER A 140 -10.28 -9.60 2.25
C SER A 140 -11.31 -9.13 3.29
N GLY A 141 -11.84 -7.91 3.15
CA GLY A 141 -12.82 -7.32 4.06
C GLY A 141 -13.84 -6.40 3.37
N ALA A 142 -14.92 -6.09 4.09
CA ALA A 142 -15.94 -5.15 3.62
C ALA A 142 -15.42 -3.70 3.67
N ALA A 143 -15.78 -2.90 2.66
CA ALA A 143 -15.49 -1.48 2.64
C ALA A 143 -16.08 -0.79 3.88
N GLN A 144 -15.26 -0.03 4.60
CA GLN A 144 -15.68 0.76 5.75
C GLN A 144 -16.10 2.15 5.25
N VAL A 145 -17.28 2.61 5.65
CA VAL A 145 -17.85 3.87 5.13
C VAL A 145 -17.76 4.96 6.19
N SER A 146 -17.39 6.17 5.77
CA SER A 146 -17.39 7.37 6.60
C SER A 146 -18.11 8.51 5.91
N ARG A 147 -18.90 9.26 6.67
CA ARG A 147 -19.52 10.50 6.22
C ARG A 147 -19.06 11.63 7.12
N GLN A 148 -18.73 12.78 6.55
CA GLN A 148 -18.46 13.96 7.33
C GLN A 148 -19.79 14.47 7.92
N VAL A 149 -20.01 14.21 9.21
CA VAL A 149 -21.18 14.71 9.93
C VAL A 149 -20.91 16.19 10.23
N GLY A 150 -21.56 17.11 9.50
CA GLY A 150 -21.53 18.54 9.83
C GLY A 150 -21.17 19.52 8.73
N ALA A 151 -21.35 19.22 7.44
CA ALA A 151 -21.61 20.32 6.51
C ALA A 151 -22.99 20.89 6.92
N PRO A 152 -23.11 22.17 7.32
CA PRO A 152 -24.42 22.72 7.65
C PRO A 152 -25.30 22.50 6.44
N ALA A 153 -26.40 21.77 6.62
CA ALA A 153 -27.51 21.85 5.68
C ALA A 153 -27.73 23.34 5.44
N VAL A 154 -27.67 23.78 4.18
CA VAL A 154 -28.05 25.15 3.84
C VAL A 154 -29.47 25.30 4.37
N ARG A 155 -29.62 25.93 5.54
CA ARG A 155 -30.91 26.25 6.11
C ARG A 155 -31.50 27.17 5.08
N SER A 156 -32.50 26.68 4.34
CA SER A 156 -33.25 27.51 3.41
C SER A 156 -34.02 28.52 4.26
N THR A 157 -33.35 29.61 4.65
CA THR A 157 -34.01 30.79 5.17
C THR A 157 -34.76 31.37 3.98
N LYS A 158 -36.06 31.09 3.94
CA LYS A 158 -37.01 31.69 3.02
C LYS A 158 -37.06 33.19 3.31
N VAL A 159 -36.07 33.95 2.83
CA VAL A 159 -36.11 35.41 2.79
C VAL A 159 -36.67 35.77 1.42
N ALA A 160 -37.92 36.23 1.41
CA ALA A 160 -38.54 36.79 0.23
C ALA A 160 -38.04 38.22 0.04
N VAL A 161 -37.29 38.47 -1.04
CA VAL A 161 -37.15 39.81 -1.66
C VAL A 161 -37.06 39.60 -3.18
N PRO A 162 -37.84 40.33 -4.00
CA PRO A 162 -37.85 40.17 -5.44
C PRO A 162 -36.68 40.93 -6.07
N SER A 163 -35.89 40.28 -6.94
CA SER A 163 -34.95 40.98 -7.80
C SER A 163 -34.71 40.24 -9.11
N THR A 164 -34.91 40.99 -10.18
CA THR A 164 -34.87 40.62 -11.59
C THR A 164 -33.44 40.35 -12.08
N LYS A 165 -32.98 39.11 -11.91
CA LYS A 165 -31.96 38.47 -12.77
C LYS A 165 -32.07 36.97 -12.52
N PRO A 166 -32.20 36.09 -13.54
CA PRO A 166 -32.09 34.67 -13.29
C PRO A 166 -30.70 34.41 -12.71
N ALA A 167 -30.64 34.08 -11.42
CA ALA A 167 -29.43 33.54 -10.83
C ALA A 167 -29.18 32.22 -11.56
N THR A 168 -28.20 32.20 -12.45
CA THR A 168 -27.69 30.97 -13.03
C THR A 168 -27.31 30.06 -11.87
N THR A 169 -28.13 29.04 -11.61
CA THR A 169 -27.84 28.04 -10.60
C THR A 169 -26.50 27.42 -10.99
N ALA A 170 -25.46 27.65 -10.19
CA ALA A 170 -24.15 27.09 -10.48
C ALA A 170 -24.28 25.58 -10.55
N ALA A 171 -23.96 24.99 -11.71
CA ALA A 171 -24.09 23.56 -11.94
C ALA A 171 -23.35 22.77 -10.85
N LEU A 172 -24.02 21.74 -10.31
CA LEU A 172 -23.46 20.86 -9.30
C LEU A 172 -22.54 19.85 -9.96
N GLY A 173 -21.22 19.99 -9.77
CA GLY A 173 -20.25 18.98 -10.19
C GLY A 173 -20.20 17.83 -9.20
N THR A 174 -20.04 16.59 -9.68
CA THR A 174 -19.79 15.40 -8.84
C THR A 174 -18.43 14.83 -9.19
N TYR A 175 -17.62 14.54 -8.18
CA TYR A 175 -16.23 14.16 -8.33
C TYR A 175 -15.87 13.02 -7.37
N SER A 176 -14.82 12.28 -7.73
CA SER A 176 -14.24 11.26 -6.86
C SER A 176 -12.76 11.13 -7.12
N ALA A 177 -12.02 10.73 -6.09
CA ALA A 177 -10.60 10.47 -6.15
C ALA A 177 -10.22 9.43 -5.09
N PHE A 178 -9.11 8.73 -5.33
CA PHE A 178 -8.61 7.73 -4.42
C PHE A 178 -7.10 7.86 -4.21
N GLU A 179 -6.65 7.33 -3.09
CA GLU A 179 -5.25 7.09 -2.76
C GLU A 179 -5.13 5.68 -2.19
N LYS A 180 -4.23 4.88 -2.73
CA LYS A 180 -3.92 3.53 -2.27
C LYS A 180 -2.46 3.44 -1.87
N ALA A 181 -2.24 3.06 -0.63
CA ALA A 181 -0.92 2.78 -0.08
C ALA A 181 -0.81 1.28 0.24
N SER A 182 0.33 0.65 -0.06
CA SER A 182 0.51 -0.79 0.18
C SER A 182 1.96 -1.19 0.44
N TYR A 183 2.12 -2.31 1.15
CA TYR A 183 3.39 -3.01 1.32
C TYR A 183 3.36 -4.36 0.62
N VAL A 184 4.52 -4.73 0.09
CA VAL A 184 4.71 -5.90 -0.76
C VAL A 184 5.91 -6.68 -0.26
N ASP A 185 5.84 -8.01 -0.31
CA ASP A 185 6.96 -8.87 0.06
C ASP A 185 8.00 -8.98 -1.07
N PRO A 186 9.17 -9.59 -0.81
CA PRO A 186 10.16 -9.90 -1.85
C PRO A 186 9.62 -10.75 -3.03
N ALA A 187 8.53 -11.49 -2.82
CA ALA A 187 7.87 -12.30 -3.83
C ALA A 187 6.79 -11.53 -4.63
N ILE A 188 6.74 -10.20 -4.51
CA ILE A 188 5.81 -9.30 -5.22
C ILE A 188 4.34 -9.47 -4.77
N VAL A 189 4.10 -10.16 -3.66
CA VAL A 189 2.76 -10.33 -3.11
C VAL A 189 2.42 -9.09 -2.30
N THR A 190 1.33 -8.41 -2.65
CA THR A 190 0.78 -7.37 -1.76
C THR A 190 0.36 -8.04 -0.47
N ILE A 191 0.96 -7.59 0.61
CA ILE A 191 0.77 -8.14 1.95
C ILE A 191 -0.33 -7.35 2.67
N THR A 192 -0.22 -6.03 2.63
CA THR A 192 -1.14 -5.12 3.32
C THR A 192 -1.42 -3.92 2.43
N SER A 193 -2.65 -3.42 2.41
CA SER A 193 -2.95 -2.15 1.77
C SER A 193 -4.14 -1.43 2.41
N VAL A 194 -4.18 -0.12 2.24
CA VAL A 194 -5.36 0.71 2.50
C VAL A 194 -5.63 1.55 1.26
N THR A 195 -6.86 1.49 0.76
CA THR A 195 -7.37 2.43 -0.24
C THR A 195 -8.34 3.40 0.42
N THR A 196 -8.05 4.71 0.36
CA THR A 196 -8.98 5.79 0.75
C THR A 196 -9.69 6.30 -0.49
N ASN A 197 -11.03 6.29 -0.49
CA ASN A 197 -11.85 6.86 -1.56
C ASN A 197 -12.64 8.06 -1.04
N LEU A 198 -12.54 9.19 -1.73
CA LEU A 198 -13.31 10.40 -1.47
C LEU A 198 -14.28 10.67 -2.61
N PHE A 199 -15.53 10.98 -2.26
CA PHE A 199 -16.58 11.43 -3.17
C PHE A 199 -17.08 12.79 -2.69
N TRP A 200 -17.21 13.75 -3.59
CA TRP A 200 -17.70 15.07 -3.23
C TRP A 200 -18.46 15.71 -4.38
N GLN A 201 -19.28 16.69 -4.01
CA GLN A 201 -19.92 17.58 -4.97
C GLN A 201 -19.31 18.97 -4.85
N ALA A 202 -19.41 19.78 -5.89
CA ALA A 202 -19.02 21.19 -5.82
C ALA A 202 -20.04 22.10 -6.48
N THR A 203 -20.27 23.25 -5.84
CA THR A 203 -21.10 24.33 -6.37
C THR A 203 -20.62 25.67 -5.81
N GLY A 204 -20.66 26.73 -6.63
CA GLY A 204 -20.29 28.09 -6.20
C GLY A 204 -18.88 28.20 -5.60
N GLY A 205 -17.93 27.39 -6.08
CA GLY A 205 -16.54 27.37 -5.57
C GLY A 205 -16.35 26.69 -4.22
N ARG A 206 -17.33 25.91 -3.74
CA ARG A 206 -17.26 25.17 -2.47
C ARG A 206 -17.48 23.68 -2.68
N VAL A 207 -16.80 22.88 -1.87
CA VAL A 207 -17.11 21.45 -1.71
C VAL A 207 -18.36 21.29 -0.85
N VAL A 208 -19.28 20.42 -1.29
CA VAL A 208 -20.52 20.08 -0.59
C VAL A 208 -20.74 18.58 -0.59
N ASN A 209 -21.45 18.08 0.42
CA ASN A 209 -21.80 16.66 0.60
C ASN A 209 -20.62 15.66 0.45
N PRO A 210 -19.45 15.90 1.07
CA PRO A 210 -18.36 14.94 1.00
C PRO A 210 -18.71 13.64 1.73
N SER A 211 -18.33 12.52 1.12
CA SER A 211 -18.45 11.18 1.69
C SER A 211 -17.24 10.35 1.26
N GLY A 212 -16.94 9.29 1.99
CA GLY A 212 -15.84 8.43 1.60
C GLY A 212 -15.96 7.03 2.18
N ASN A 213 -15.08 6.19 1.70
CA ASN A 213 -14.91 4.85 2.23
C ASN A 213 -13.42 4.51 2.24
N ALA A 214 -13.08 3.46 2.97
CA ALA A 214 -11.78 2.85 2.87
C ALA A 214 -11.84 1.35 2.88
N VAL A 215 -10.88 0.76 2.19
CA VAL A 215 -10.80 -0.68 1.94
C VAL A 215 -9.45 -1.16 2.45
N PRO A 216 -9.39 -1.76 3.65
CA PRO A 216 -8.19 -2.43 4.11
C PRO A 216 -8.06 -3.78 3.40
N TYR A 217 -6.82 -4.22 3.24
CA TYR A 217 -6.50 -5.57 2.82
C TYR A 217 -5.33 -6.07 3.66
N ALA A 218 -5.49 -7.28 4.17
CA ALA A 218 -4.45 -8.08 4.78
C ALA A 218 -4.41 -9.43 4.06
N PHE A 219 -3.21 -9.89 3.69
CA PHE A 219 -3.02 -11.19 3.06
C PHE A 219 -3.38 -12.31 4.05
N SER A 220 -4.23 -13.23 3.61
CA SER A 220 -4.88 -14.17 4.52
C SER A 220 -4.09 -15.45 4.80
N TRP A 221 -2.97 -15.67 4.10
CA TRP A 221 -2.28 -16.96 4.08
C TRP A 221 -0.99 -17.00 4.90
N ASP A 222 -0.55 -15.86 5.43
CA ASP A 222 0.73 -15.69 6.12
C ASP A 222 0.59 -14.99 7.48
N GLY A 223 -0.64 -14.79 7.99
CA GLY A 223 -0.90 -14.34 9.35
C GLY A 223 -1.08 -12.84 9.53
N TRP A 224 -1.22 -12.05 8.45
CA TRP A 224 -1.53 -10.64 8.60
C TRP A 224 -2.95 -10.39 9.11
N SER A 225 -3.02 -9.44 10.04
CA SER A 225 -4.28 -8.96 10.60
C SER A 225 -4.33 -7.44 10.56
N SER A 226 -5.52 -6.89 10.30
CA SER A 226 -5.81 -5.45 10.38
C SER A 226 -6.37 -5.13 11.77
N SER A 227 -6.04 -3.94 12.28
CA SER A 227 -6.59 -3.44 13.55
C SER A 227 -7.97 -2.81 13.40
N GLY A 228 -8.40 -2.61 12.16
CA GLY A 228 -9.61 -1.89 11.78
C GLY A 228 -9.28 -0.48 11.31
N VAL A 229 -9.91 -0.11 10.20
CA VAL A 229 -9.73 1.21 9.60
C VAL A 229 -10.40 2.28 10.44
N SER A 230 -9.68 3.39 10.61
CA SER A 230 -10.17 4.63 11.20
C SER A 230 -10.09 5.79 10.20
N PHE A 231 -10.86 6.85 10.45
CA PHE A 231 -10.99 8.00 9.56
C PHE A 231 -10.71 9.32 10.26
N LYS A 232 -10.19 10.28 9.52
CA LYS A 232 -10.03 11.68 9.92
C LYS A 232 -10.43 12.60 8.77
N TRP A 233 -11.29 13.57 9.07
CA TRP A 233 -11.73 14.59 8.13
C TRP A 233 -11.09 15.95 8.46
N SER A 234 -10.70 16.70 7.43
CA SER A 234 -10.17 18.07 7.56
C SER A 234 -10.46 18.91 6.31
N GLY A 235 -10.16 20.21 6.36
CA GLY A 235 -10.27 21.12 5.20
C GLY A 235 -11.57 21.95 5.18
N SER A 236 -11.40 23.25 4.94
CA SER A 236 -12.42 24.20 4.50
C SER A 236 -11.67 25.31 3.76
N PRO A 237 -11.97 25.66 2.50
CA PRO A 237 -13.12 25.26 1.68
C PRO A 237 -12.95 23.95 0.88
N THR A 238 -11.79 23.28 0.98
CA THR A 238 -11.58 21.93 0.42
C THR A 238 -12.10 20.86 1.39
N THR A 239 -12.06 19.59 1.00
CA THR A 239 -12.34 18.50 1.94
C THR A 239 -11.31 17.40 1.80
N GLN A 240 -10.60 17.14 2.89
CA GLN A 240 -9.64 16.07 3.02
C GLN A 240 -10.22 14.92 3.85
N LEU A 241 -10.09 13.72 3.30
CA LEU A 241 -10.32 12.45 3.98
C LEU A 241 -8.99 11.72 4.12
N GLN A 242 -8.63 11.39 5.35
CA GLN A 242 -7.56 10.46 5.65
C GLN A 242 -8.17 9.19 6.24
N SER A 243 -7.71 8.04 5.77
CA SER A 243 -8.02 6.75 6.40
C SER A 243 -6.72 6.12 6.84
N PHE A 244 -6.75 5.36 7.94
CA PHE A 244 -5.55 4.74 8.47
C PHE A 244 -5.85 3.41 9.13
N ASP A 245 -4.87 2.51 9.08
CA ASP A 245 -4.93 1.18 9.68
C ASP A 245 -3.51 0.74 10.09
N THR A 246 -3.45 -0.19 11.04
CA THR A 246 -2.23 -0.84 11.48
C THR A 246 -2.37 -2.34 11.28
N PHE A 247 -1.43 -2.91 10.55
CA PHE A 247 -1.36 -4.32 10.24
C PHE A 247 -0.28 -5.01 11.08
N HIS A 248 -0.58 -6.20 11.56
CA HIS A 248 0.26 -6.93 12.49
C HIS A 248 0.46 -8.37 12.01
N ASN A 249 1.68 -8.88 12.13
CA ASN A 249 2.00 -10.28 11.86
C ASN A 249 3.15 -10.78 12.76
N THR A 250 2.87 -11.82 13.55
CA THR A 250 3.84 -12.44 14.47
C THR A 250 4.72 -13.51 13.80
N ASP A 251 4.34 -13.95 12.62
CA ASP A 251 4.99 -15.04 11.88
C ASP A 251 5.71 -14.56 10.61
N PHE A 252 5.59 -13.29 10.23
CA PHE A 252 6.22 -12.75 9.02
C PHE A 252 7.71 -13.05 8.96
N GLU A 253 8.42 -12.85 10.08
CA GLU A 253 9.85 -13.17 10.18
C GLU A 253 10.13 -14.66 9.92
N LYS A 254 9.29 -15.56 10.44
CA LYS A 254 9.39 -17.01 10.19
C LYS A 254 9.09 -17.36 8.75
N VAL A 255 8.11 -16.71 8.13
CA VAL A 255 7.73 -16.91 6.74
C VAL A 255 8.88 -16.51 5.82
N VAL A 256 9.47 -15.33 6.06
CA VAL A 256 10.63 -14.86 5.30
C VAL A 256 11.83 -15.80 5.47
N VAL A 257 12.18 -16.18 6.70
CA VAL A 257 13.29 -17.13 6.96
C VAL A 257 12.99 -18.51 6.35
N GLY A 258 11.75 -18.98 6.41
CA GLY A 258 11.34 -20.26 5.84
C GLY A 258 11.41 -20.28 4.30
N LEU A 259 11.00 -19.19 3.64
CA LEU A 259 11.01 -19.08 2.18
C LEU A 259 12.41 -18.78 1.62
N LEU A 260 13.22 -18.03 2.35
CA LEU A 260 14.49 -17.48 1.86
C LEU A 260 15.72 -18.07 2.55
N GLY A 261 15.51 -18.96 3.52
CA GLY A 261 16.57 -19.67 4.23
C GLY A 261 17.57 -18.73 4.90
N VAL A 262 18.86 -19.05 4.75
CA VAL A 262 19.98 -18.29 5.31
C VAL A 262 20.01 -16.86 4.79
N ALA A 263 19.57 -16.62 3.55
CA ALA A 263 19.54 -15.28 2.98
C ALA A 263 18.49 -14.39 3.63
N GLY A 264 17.28 -14.94 3.87
CA GLY A 264 16.24 -14.24 4.64
C GLY A 264 16.68 -13.94 6.07
N TYR A 265 17.30 -14.92 6.74
CA TYR A 265 17.85 -14.74 8.08
C TYR A 265 18.89 -13.62 8.14
N ALA A 266 19.84 -13.61 7.20
CA ALA A 266 20.88 -12.60 7.15
C ALA A 266 20.34 -11.19 6.83
N ALA A 267 19.26 -11.11 6.05
CA ALA A 267 18.68 -9.83 5.67
C ALA A 267 17.77 -9.23 6.75
N CYS A 268 17.02 -10.06 7.48
CA CYS A 268 16.17 -9.58 8.57
C CYS A 268 16.90 -9.37 9.89
N GLY A 269 17.88 -10.24 10.18
CA GLY A 269 18.28 -10.51 11.56
C GLY A 269 17.13 -11.13 12.35
N TRP A 270 17.43 -12.12 13.22
CA TRP A 270 16.39 -12.66 14.09
C TRP A 270 16.20 -11.77 15.31
N ASN A 271 15.07 -11.06 15.40
CA ASN A 271 14.71 -10.26 16.57
C ASN A 271 13.46 -10.77 17.30
N GLY A 272 12.69 -11.69 16.70
CA GLY A 272 11.50 -12.31 17.30
C GLY A 272 10.34 -11.35 17.54
N SER A 273 10.41 -10.14 16.99
CA SER A 273 9.40 -9.09 17.16
C SER A 273 8.35 -9.19 16.06
N ALA A 274 7.08 -9.00 16.42
CA ALA A 274 6.01 -8.93 15.44
C ALA A 274 6.26 -7.81 14.42
N ALA A 275 5.98 -8.08 13.14
CA ALA A 275 5.97 -7.06 12.10
C ALA A 275 4.73 -6.18 12.26
N ASN A 276 4.92 -4.86 12.25
CA ASN A 276 3.86 -3.86 12.39
C ASN A 276 3.98 -2.83 11.28
N PHE A 277 2.97 -2.75 10.42
CA PHE A 277 2.89 -1.81 9.30
C PHE A 277 1.75 -0.84 9.51
N TYR A 278 2.04 0.45 9.40
CA TYR A 278 1.05 1.51 9.47
C TYR A 278 0.90 2.17 8.11
N LEU A 279 -0.34 2.33 7.65
CA LEU A 279 -0.68 2.97 6.38
C LEU A 279 -1.75 4.03 6.63
N ALA A 280 -1.49 5.28 6.22
CA ALA A 280 -2.42 6.40 6.40
C ALA A 280 -2.60 7.26 5.13
N PRO A 281 -3.13 6.69 4.04
CA PRO A 281 -3.43 7.42 2.81
C PRO A 281 -4.50 8.50 3.00
N TRP A 282 -4.34 9.64 2.32
CA TRP A 282 -5.31 10.72 2.33
C TRP A 282 -5.56 11.29 0.93
N VAL A 283 -6.76 11.84 0.75
CA VAL A 283 -7.20 12.51 -0.47
C VAL A 283 -7.87 13.83 -0.09
N ASN A 284 -7.57 14.91 -0.80
CA ASN A 284 -8.19 16.22 -0.63
C ASN A 284 -8.93 16.63 -1.92
N GLY A 285 -10.26 16.73 -1.85
CA GLY A 285 -11.11 17.18 -2.94
C GLY A 285 -11.26 18.69 -2.98
N ILE A 286 -11.23 19.24 -4.20
CA ILE A 286 -11.25 20.68 -4.46
C ILE A 286 -12.50 21.03 -5.28
N ALA A 287 -13.05 22.23 -5.08
CA ALA A 287 -14.27 22.66 -5.75
C ALA A 287 -14.17 22.72 -7.29
N SER A 288 -12.95 22.81 -7.84
CA SER A 288 -12.67 22.74 -9.28
C SER A 288 -12.72 21.31 -9.85
N GLY A 289 -12.95 20.30 -9.01
CA GLY A 289 -12.91 18.88 -9.39
C GLY A 289 -11.51 18.28 -9.47
N TYR A 290 -10.49 19.02 -9.04
CA TYR A 290 -9.13 18.51 -8.86
C TYR A 290 -8.99 17.84 -7.49
N TYR A 291 -7.93 17.08 -7.31
CA TYR A 291 -7.57 16.51 -6.02
C TYR A 291 -6.06 16.60 -5.74
N ASN A 292 -5.76 16.58 -4.44
CA ASN A 292 -4.42 16.30 -3.89
C ASN A 292 -4.46 14.99 -3.14
N TRP A 293 -3.30 14.34 -3.00
CA TRP A 293 -3.17 13.05 -2.36
C TRP A 293 -1.83 12.97 -1.63
N GLY A 294 -1.70 11.95 -0.80
CA GLY A 294 -0.45 11.59 -0.15
C GLY A 294 -0.68 10.57 0.93
N HIS A 295 0.38 10.27 1.66
CA HIS A 295 0.34 9.24 2.68
C HIS A 295 1.31 9.54 3.82
N SER A 296 1.09 8.84 4.93
CA SER A 296 2.11 8.60 5.93
C SER A 296 2.15 7.11 6.22
N ASN A 297 3.34 6.56 6.35
CA ASN A 297 3.53 5.14 6.56
C ASN A 297 4.72 4.89 7.50
N SER A 298 4.72 3.71 8.10
CA SER A 298 5.86 3.24 8.88
C SER A 298 5.88 1.72 8.92
N VAL A 299 7.07 1.13 8.89
CA VAL A 299 7.29 -0.31 9.08
C VAL A 299 8.20 -0.55 10.26
N SER A 300 7.91 -1.57 11.05
CA SER A 300 8.74 -1.96 12.17
C SER A 300 8.59 -3.46 12.48
N GLY A 301 9.52 -4.01 13.26
CA GLY A 301 9.47 -5.41 13.70
C GLY A 301 10.31 -6.35 12.84
N GLY A 302 10.07 -7.64 12.97
CA GLY A 302 10.82 -8.68 12.25
C GLY A 302 10.69 -8.52 10.73
N CYS A 303 11.81 -8.57 10.03
CA CYS A 303 11.89 -8.50 8.56
C CYS A 303 11.25 -7.28 7.88
N SER A 304 10.97 -6.19 8.61
CA SER A 304 10.32 -5.01 8.03
C SER A 304 11.11 -4.32 6.92
N ASP A 305 12.44 -4.51 6.88
CA ASP A 305 13.31 -3.92 5.87
C ASP A 305 13.29 -4.67 4.52
N LEU A 306 12.57 -5.80 4.44
CA LEU A 306 12.43 -6.59 3.22
C LEU A 306 11.13 -6.33 2.46
N VAL A 307 10.24 -5.52 3.02
CA VAL A 307 9.03 -5.11 2.31
C VAL A 307 9.27 -3.77 1.63
N HIS A 308 8.67 -3.59 0.47
CA HIS A 308 8.77 -2.34 -0.27
C HIS A 308 7.41 -1.68 -0.45
N PHE A 309 7.42 -0.35 -0.45
CA PHE A 309 6.22 0.46 -0.52
C PHE A 309 5.72 0.69 -1.97
N ARG A 310 4.40 0.77 -2.13
CA ARG A 310 3.71 1.16 -3.38
C ARG A 310 2.62 2.18 -3.11
N GLU A 311 2.48 3.11 -4.05
CA GLU A 311 1.42 4.11 -4.12
C GLU A 311 0.67 4.03 -5.46
N ASN A 312 -0.64 4.23 -5.42
CA ASN A 312 -1.48 4.41 -6.60
C ASN A 312 -2.58 5.43 -6.30
N HIS A 313 -2.73 6.44 -7.16
CA HIS A 313 -3.75 7.48 -7.04
C HIS A 313 -4.45 7.74 -8.36
N GLY A 314 -5.64 8.33 -8.29
CA GLY A 314 -6.43 8.66 -9.48
C GLY A 314 -7.73 9.38 -9.17
N GLY A 315 -8.35 9.94 -10.22
CA GLY A 315 -9.79 10.21 -10.22
C GLY A 315 -10.56 8.87 -10.25
N GLY A 316 -11.72 8.77 -9.59
CA GLY A 316 -12.44 7.48 -9.47
C GLY A 316 -12.79 6.84 -10.82
N SER A 317 -12.93 5.51 -10.93
CA SER A 317 -13.18 4.45 -9.94
C SER A 317 -12.06 3.39 -9.87
N SER A 318 -11.62 3.00 -8.67
CA SER A 318 -11.13 1.64 -8.44
C SER A 318 -12.30 0.80 -7.93
N SER A 319 -12.74 -0.17 -8.73
CA SER A 319 -13.73 -1.18 -8.36
C SER A 319 -13.24 -2.12 -7.26
#